data_AF-D3RZ89-F1
#
_entry.id   AF-D3RZ89-F1
#
_cell.length_a   1.000
_cell.length_b   1.000
_cell.length_c   1.000
_cell.angle_alpha   90.00
_cell.angle_beta   90.00
_cell.angle_gamma   90.00
#
_symmetry.space_group_name_H-M   'P 1'
#
loop_
_entity.id
_entity.type
_entity.pdbx_description
1 polymer ?
#
loop_
_entity_poly.entity_id
_entity_poly.type
_entity_poly.pdbx_seq_one_letter_code
_entity_poly.pdbx_strand_id
1 'polypeptide(L)'
;MLIEDHIKNLTKQEGCAKAASEILSRTAHLIKARSVAYGAAHCIFKARLVEAFGASGFFQSIIPGKGNLVHQILAIAFPRAFVDKIKRNLQELKYYVDEAEKLLEEYGMISDPSPNLISTAKNESLTMLKHALKVIPEIAEKIGLELERARVYAEMQLMSYKLHVWGVIDALVEDRINRKAIVIDWKTGHQLESKAAQISDPDIAQVCCYALLEADRLEFEDPRKPVLEGEIVPLIIRPRGNIPVASISPVYETMKRRTTLEEYLNNIILAAEHLTLVLSNVRRLIGPTFENICKFKTRQGRRASAFRYTPYNLPKGNPKTNSYRCKICGLTEECLFYIGSYEEPEEIDRLAWRSRYAIYAIRENALMPYKEIHEKISYYNFDVRSFEQGETFTLESGNRIDVFSDAEASEDGIILRREVREREIREERIISVREGRPVAVFFYEDVKSPLLRLSFVGRVDEFQQEEDEVSILVSAPNIPSRLHHILFKFYLENWRDLTLSILAVETNVDLTQMELRAIDAFQRGTKRMKEKLYNLEENLENLKNEALAILFGSLPLR
;
A
#
# COMPACT_ATOMS: atom_id res chain seq x y z
N MET A 1 12.59 8.85 15.55
CA MET A 1 11.76 8.90 14.32
C MET A 1 12.00 10.23 13.60
N LEU A 2 11.86 10.31 12.28
CA LEU A 2 12.17 11.56 11.55
C LEU A 2 11.13 12.66 11.84
N ILE A 3 9.88 12.27 12.09
CA ILE A 3 8.79 13.17 12.43
C ILE A 3 8.97 13.82 13.82
N GLU A 4 9.66 13.15 14.75
CA GLU A 4 9.98 13.72 16.08
C GLU A 4 10.84 14.96 15.94
N ASP A 5 11.91 14.87 15.14
CA ASP A 5 12.81 15.98 14.88
C ASP A 5 12.06 17.14 14.21
N HIS A 6 11.16 16.83 13.29
CA HIS A 6 10.31 17.85 12.66
C HIS A 6 9.44 18.58 13.69
N ILE A 7 8.71 17.84 14.53
CA ILE A 7 7.78 18.41 15.52
C ILE A 7 8.53 19.14 16.63
N LYS A 8 9.65 18.61 17.10
CA LYS A 8 10.55 19.26 18.05
C LYS A 8 11.03 20.59 17.51
N ASN A 9 11.38 20.66 16.22
CA ASN A 9 11.82 21.89 15.59
C ASN A 9 10.71 22.94 15.45
N LEU A 10 9.46 22.52 15.19
CA LEU A 10 8.31 23.41 15.11
C LEU A 10 7.88 23.98 16.46
N THR A 11 7.81 23.13 17.48
CA THR A 11 7.21 23.47 18.78
C THR A 11 8.23 23.91 19.81
N LYS A 12 9.51 23.53 19.64
CA LYS A 12 10.58 23.61 20.64
C LYS A 12 10.24 22.85 21.94
N GLN A 13 9.35 21.86 21.85
CA GLN A 13 8.90 21.06 22.99
C GLN A 13 9.15 19.58 22.73
N GLU A 14 9.94 18.94 23.59
CA GLU A 14 10.23 17.50 23.49
C GLU A 14 8.99 16.64 23.76
N GLY A 15 8.09 17.10 24.64
CA GLY A 15 6.83 16.41 24.92
C GLY A 15 5.95 16.23 23.67
N CYS A 16 5.95 17.20 22.74
CA CYS A 16 5.21 17.08 21.49
C CYS A 16 5.84 16.08 20.51
N ALA A 17 7.16 15.91 20.54
CA ALA A 17 7.85 14.90 19.75
C ALA A 17 7.52 13.49 20.28
N LYS A 18 7.66 13.27 21.60
CA LYS A 18 7.29 12.00 22.25
C LYS A 18 5.83 11.63 22.02
N ALA A 19 4.93 12.61 22.09
CA ALA A 19 3.52 12.44 21.78
C ALA A 19 3.28 11.96 20.33
N ALA A 20 4.08 12.42 19.37
CA ALA A 20 3.98 11.94 17.99
C ALA A 20 4.37 10.47 17.86
N SER A 21 5.44 10.05 18.53
CA SER A 21 5.87 8.65 18.57
C SER A 21 4.87 7.76 19.28
N GLU A 22 4.24 8.24 20.36
CA GLU A 22 3.17 7.52 21.03
C GLU A 22 1.93 7.37 20.13
N ILE A 23 1.56 8.39 19.36
CA ILE A 23 0.48 8.28 18.38
C ILE A 23 0.81 7.21 17.34
N LEU A 24 2.02 7.26 16.79
CA LEU A 24 2.46 6.32 15.76
C LEU A 24 2.61 4.89 16.27
N SER A 25 3.04 4.70 17.53
CA SER A 25 3.11 3.36 18.11
C SER A 25 1.73 2.76 18.38
N ARG A 26 0.71 3.57 18.69
CA ARG A 26 -0.64 3.09 19.07
C ARG A 26 -1.63 3.01 17.91
N THR A 27 -1.41 3.76 16.83
CA THR A 27 -2.30 3.75 15.66
C THR A 27 -2.17 2.45 14.87
N ALA A 28 -3.29 1.98 14.31
CA ALA A 28 -3.31 0.86 13.37
C ALA A 28 -3.23 1.35 11.92
N HIS A 29 -3.13 2.66 11.68
CA HIS A 29 -2.98 3.19 10.33
C HIS A 29 -1.67 2.79 9.66
N LEU A 30 -1.79 2.30 8.43
CA LEU A 30 -0.70 2.09 7.48
C LEU A 30 -0.99 2.87 6.19
N ILE A 31 0.05 3.39 5.56
CA ILE A 31 -0.05 4.18 4.33
C ILE A 31 0.40 3.35 3.13
N LYS A 32 -0.31 3.46 2.02
CA LYS A 32 0.06 2.77 0.77
C LYS A 32 1.44 3.23 0.29
N ALA A 33 2.32 2.29 -0.04
CA ALA A 33 3.67 2.56 -0.54
C ALA A 33 3.68 3.59 -1.70
N ARG A 34 2.70 3.50 -2.62
CA ARG A 34 2.54 4.47 -3.71
C ARG A 34 2.26 5.89 -3.19
N SER A 35 1.38 6.07 -2.21
CA SER A 35 1.08 7.38 -1.62
C SER A 35 2.31 7.95 -0.91
N VAL A 36 3.06 7.11 -0.19
CA VAL A 36 4.35 7.49 0.41
C VAL A 36 5.33 7.94 -0.66
N ALA A 37 5.51 7.16 -1.73
CA ALA A 37 6.42 7.48 -2.83
C ALA A 37 6.08 8.82 -3.50
N TYR A 38 4.81 9.07 -3.80
CA TYR A 38 4.36 10.37 -4.31
C TYR A 38 4.60 11.50 -3.33
N GLY A 39 4.40 11.27 -2.03
CA GLY A 39 4.62 12.27 -0.99
C GLY A 39 6.10 12.62 -0.79
N ALA A 40 6.97 11.63 -0.89
CA ALA A 40 8.41 11.74 -0.72
C ALA A 40 9.12 12.37 -1.93
N ALA A 41 8.69 12.03 -3.15
CA ALA A 41 9.41 12.40 -4.38
C ALA A 41 8.75 13.50 -5.21
N HIS A 42 7.43 13.69 -5.11
CA HIS A 42 6.72 14.62 -5.98
C HIS A 42 5.96 15.71 -5.24
N CYS A 43 4.94 15.37 -4.46
CA CYS A 43 4.13 16.33 -3.74
C CYS A 43 3.38 15.68 -2.56
N ILE A 44 3.77 16.05 -1.33
CA ILE A 44 3.11 15.59 -0.10
C ILE A 44 1.65 16.06 0.00
N PHE A 45 1.29 17.21 -0.57
CA PHE A 45 -0.12 17.63 -0.63
C PHE A 45 -0.95 16.70 -1.51
N LYS A 46 -0.40 16.24 -2.64
CA LYS A 46 -1.07 15.26 -3.50
C LYS A 46 -1.30 13.96 -2.73
N ALA A 47 -0.27 13.43 -2.07
CA ALA A 47 -0.38 12.21 -1.26
C ALA A 47 -1.42 12.35 -0.13
N ARG A 48 -1.42 13.50 0.57
CA ARG A 48 -2.40 13.81 1.61
C ARG A 48 -3.83 13.89 1.05
N LEU A 49 -4.04 14.52 -0.10
CA LEU A 49 -5.35 14.60 -0.76
C LEU A 49 -5.88 13.20 -1.13
N VAL A 50 -4.99 12.32 -1.61
CA VAL A 50 -5.35 10.93 -1.89
C VAL A 50 -5.72 10.19 -0.60
N GLU A 51 -4.84 10.16 0.39
CA GLU A 51 -5.03 9.32 1.59
C GLU A 51 -6.11 9.85 2.54
N ALA A 52 -6.15 11.15 2.79
CA ALA A 52 -7.01 11.76 3.81
C ALA A 52 -8.34 12.27 3.22
N PHE A 53 -8.39 12.59 1.93
CA PHE A 53 -9.59 13.18 1.33
C PHE A 53 -10.25 12.29 0.27
N GLY A 54 -9.61 11.21 -0.19
CA GLY A 54 -10.17 10.39 -1.28
C GLY A 54 -10.27 11.15 -2.61
N ALA A 55 -9.46 12.20 -2.78
CA ALA A 55 -9.55 13.17 -3.87
C ALA A 55 -9.20 12.63 -5.26
N SER A 56 -8.73 11.39 -5.39
CA SER A 56 -8.26 10.84 -6.67
C SER A 56 -9.11 9.67 -7.17
N GLY A 57 -9.22 9.57 -8.49
CA GLY A 57 -9.84 8.43 -9.17
C GLY A 57 -8.99 7.16 -9.21
N PHE A 58 -7.79 7.15 -8.61
CA PHE A 58 -6.92 5.97 -8.63
C PHE A 58 -7.39 4.92 -7.62
N PHE A 59 -8.43 4.18 -7.99
CA PHE A 59 -8.67 2.82 -7.49
C PHE A 59 -7.64 1.86 -8.10
N GLN A 60 -6.34 2.13 -7.95
CA GLN A 60 -5.35 1.05 -8.04
C GLN A 60 -5.14 0.59 -6.60
N SER A 61 -6.06 -0.29 -6.21
CA SER A 61 -6.23 -0.82 -4.88
C SER A 61 -5.03 -1.65 -4.49
N ILE A 62 -4.81 -1.78 -3.19
CA ILE A 62 -3.85 -2.70 -2.57
C ILE A 62 -4.22 -4.17 -2.83
N ILE A 63 -5.13 -4.43 -3.77
CA ILE A 63 -5.58 -5.77 -4.15
C ILE A 63 -4.59 -6.27 -5.18
N PRO A 64 -3.82 -7.32 -4.85
CA PRO A 64 -2.92 -7.95 -5.78
C PRO A 64 -3.65 -8.47 -7.03
N GLY A 65 -2.96 -8.50 -8.17
CA GLY A 65 -3.56 -8.95 -9.44
C GLY A 65 -4.49 -7.95 -10.12
N LYS A 66 -4.66 -6.74 -9.59
CA LYS A 66 -5.32 -5.61 -10.29
C LYS A 66 -4.39 -4.88 -11.29
N GLY A 67 -3.14 -5.34 -11.42
CA GLY A 67 -2.22 -4.87 -12.45
C GLY A 67 -2.84 -5.00 -13.85
N ASN A 68 -2.24 -4.32 -14.84
CA ASN A 68 -2.61 -4.58 -16.22
C ASN A 68 -2.18 -6.02 -16.62
N LEU A 69 -2.65 -6.48 -17.78
CA LEU A 69 -2.36 -7.82 -18.27
C LEU A 69 -0.85 -8.15 -18.30
N VAL A 70 0.01 -7.17 -18.55
CA VAL A 70 1.48 -7.37 -18.53
C VAL A 70 1.97 -7.78 -17.14
N HIS A 71 1.52 -7.09 -16.09
CA HIS A 71 1.89 -7.41 -14.69
C HIS A 71 1.36 -8.78 -14.29
N GLN A 72 0.10 -9.11 -14.65
CA GLN A 72 -0.49 -10.43 -14.36
C GLN A 72 0.28 -11.57 -15.03
N ILE A 73 0.64 -11.40 -16.32
CA ILE A 73 1.47 -12.38 -17.05
C ILE A 73 2.84 -12.51 -16.36
N LEU A 74 3.50 -11.39 -16.02
CA LEU A 74 4.82 -11.41 -15.39
C LEU A 74 4.79 -12.04 -14.00
N ALA A 75 3.74 -11.81 -13.22
CA ALA A 75 3.58 -12.40 -11.89
C ALA A 75 3.62 -13.94 -11.94
N ILE A 76 3.07 -14.55 -12.99
CA ILE A 76 3.09 -16.01 -13.19
C ILE A 76 4.38 -16.47 -13.90
N ALA A 77 4.75 -15.80 -15.00
CA ALA A 77 5.83 -16.22 -15.87
C ALA A 77 7.21 -16.06 -15.22
N PHE A 78 7.45 -14.98 -14.49
CA PHE A 78 8.75 -14.68 -13.91
C PHE A 78 9.19 -15.69 -12.85
N PRO A 79 8.39 -16.01 -11.80
CA PRO A 79 8.79 -16.99 -10.80
C PRO A 79 9.10 -18.37 -11.40
N ARG A 80 8.26 -18.84 -12.33
CA ARG A 80 8.45 -20.13 -13.01
C ARG A 80 9.74 -20.16 -13.85
N ALA A 81 9.93 -19.17 -14.71
CA ALA A 81 11.12 -19.09 -15.54
C ALA A 81 12.40 -18.91 -14.72
N PHE A 82 12.32 -18.19 -13.59
CA PHE A 82 13.46 -18.02 -12.68
C PHE A 82 13.88 -19.34 -12.02
N VAL A 83 12.93 -20.08 -11.45
CA VAL A 83 13.21 -21.39 -10.83
C VAL A 83 13.75 -22.38 -11.84
N ASP A 84 13.15 -22.48 -13.03
CA ASP A 84 13.63 -23.39 -14.07
C ASP A 84 15.02 -23.00 -14.58
N LYS A 85 15.32 -21.70 -14.65
CA LYS A 85 16.67 -21.23 -14.98
C LYS A 85 17.71 -21.68 -13.97
N ILE A 86 17.41 -21.58 -12.67
CA ILE A 86 18.32 -22.05 -11.61
C ILE A 86 18.49 -23.57 -11.69
N LYS A 87 17.39 -24.31 -11.90
CA LYS A 87 17.39 -25.77 -12.06
C LYS A 87 17.97 -26.25 -13.41
N ARG A 88 18.46 -25.34 -14.26
CA ARG A 88 19.02 -25.61 -15.60
C ARG A 88 18.05 -26.31 -16.58
N ASN A 89 16.76 -26.08 -16.40
CA ASN A 89 15.66 -26.63 -17.20
C ASN A 89 14.86 -25.53 -17.91
N LEU A 90 15.49 -24.38 -18.18
CA LEU A 90 14.82 -23.23 -18.79
C LEU A 90 14.38 -23.54 -20.22
N GLN A 91 13.07 -23.45 -20.47
CA GLN A 91 12.50 -23.50 -21.82
C GLN A 91 12.61 -22.15 -22.53
N GLU A 92 12.12 -22.06 -23.77
CA GLU A 92 12.01 -20.77 -24.46
C GLU A 92 11.13 -19.81 -23.64
N LEU A 93 11.58 -18.57 -23.42
CA LEU A 93 10.85 -17.60 -22.59
C LEU A 93 9.41 -17.35 -23.04
N LYS A 94 9.15 -17.51 -24.35
CA LYS A 94 7.82 -17.40 -24.93
C LYS A 94 6.85 -18.43 -24.34
N TYR A 95 7.30 -19.65 -24.04
CA TYR A 95 6.50 -20.69 -23.41
C TYR A 95 5.91 -20.21 -22.08
N TYR A 96 6.72 -19.63 -21.19
CA TYR A 96 6.24 -19.14 -19.89
C TYR A 96 5.22 -18.01 -20.01
N VAL A 97 5.36 -17.16 -21.02
CA VAL A 97 4.42 -16.06 -21.30
C VAL A 97 3.10 -16.59 -21.87
N ASP A 98 3.17 -17.55 -22.80
CA ASP A 98 2.00 -18.17 -23.41
C ASP A 98 1.20 -18.98 -22.37
N GLU A 99 1.89 -19.77 -21.52
CA GLU A 99 1.25 -20.53 -20.43
C GLU A 99 0.65 -19.63 -19.36
N ALA A 100 1.30 -18.51 -19.01
CA ALA A 100 0.76 -17.56 -18.05
C ALA A 100 -0.54 -16.92 -18.55
N GLU A 101 -0.59 -16.53 -19.83
CA GLU A 101 -1.81 -16.01 -20.45
C GLU A 101 -2.94 -17.04 -20.45
N LYS A 102 -2.64 -18.28 -20.87
CA LYS A 102 -3.61 -19.37 -20.86
C LYS A 102 -4.20 -19.62 -19.47
N LEU A 103 -3.36 -19.63 -18.42
CA LEU A 103 -3.83 -19.76 -17.03
C LEU A 103 -4.71 -18.58 -16.60
N LEU A 104 -4.37 -17.35 -16.98
CA LEU A 104 -5.22 -16.19 -16.69
C LEU A 104 -6.58 -16.28 -17.38
N GLU A 105 -6.62 -16.82 -18.60
CA GLU A 105 -7.86 -17.10 -19.34
C GLU A 105 -8.70 -18.19 -18.64
N GLU A 106 -8.09 -19.32 -18.29
CA GLU A 106 -8.74 -20.43 -17.57
C GLU A 106 -9.37 -19.99 -16.24
N TYR A 107 -8.72 -19.08 -15.51
CA TYR A 107 -9.23 -18.52 -14.25
C TYR A 107 -10.21 -17.35 -14.45
N GLY A 108 -10.57 -17.01 -15.70
CA GLY A 108 -11.52 -15.96 -16.05
C GLY A 108 -11.03 -14.55 -15.74
N MET A 109 -9.71 -14.34 -15.61
CA MET A 109 -9.11 -13.03 -15.35
C MET A 109 -9.02 -12.16 -16.60
N ILE A 110 -9.12 -12.78 -17.77
CA ILE A 110 -9.09 -12.13 -19.07
C ILE A 110 -10.53 -12.05 -19.60
N SER A 111 -11.20 -10.91 -19.39
CA SER A 111 -12.55 -10.68 -19.94
C SER A 111 -12.46 -9.93 -21.27
N ASP A 112 -12.58 -10.66 -22.37
CA ASP A 112 -12.76 -10.16 -23.76
C ASP A 112 -11.83 -8.98 -24.18
N PRO A 113 -10.51 -9.06 -23.98
CA PRO A 113 -9.60 -8.04 -24.48
C PRO A 113 -9.45 -8.16 -26.00
N SER A 114 -9.25 -7.02 -26.68
CA SER A 114 -8.92 -7.06 -28.10
C SER A 114 -7.65 -7.92 -28.34
N PRO A 115 -7.57 -8.74 -29.41
CA PRO A 115 -6.39 -9.57 -29.71
C PRO A 115 -5.08 -8.77 -29.80
N ASN A 116 -5.17 -7.50 -30.21
CA ASN A 116 -4.04 -6.57 -30.25
C ASN A 116 -3.51 -6.22 -28.84
N LEU A 117 -4.39 -6.14 -27.83
CA LEU A 117 -4.02 -5.89 -26.44
C LEU A 117 -3.24 -7.09 -25.88
N ILE A 118 -3.74 -8.31 -26.09
CA ILE A 118 -3.10 -9.55 -25.62
C ILE A 118 -1.71 -9.67 -26.25
N SER A 119 -1.63 -9.59 -27.58
CA SER A 119 -0.34 -9.71 -28.28
C SER A 119 0.68 -8.65 -27.86
N THR A 120 0.23 -7.40 -27.63
CA THR A 120 1.10 -6.34 -27.09
C THR A 120 1.56 -6.68 -25.69
N ALA A 121 0.66 -7.11 -24.81
CA ALA A 121 1.00 -7.48 -23.43
C ALA A 121 2.02 -8.62 -23.40
N LYS A 122 1.81 -9.68 -24.18
CA LYS A 122 2.74 -10.82 -24.29
C LYS A 122 4.13 -10.39 -24.76
N ASN A 123 4.21 -9.53 -25.78
CA ASN A 123 5.49 -9.01 -26.27
C ASN A 123 6.22 -8.15 -25.24
N GLU A 124 5.50 -7.30 -24.51
CA GLU A 124 6.07 -6.49 -23.44
C GLU A 124 6.54 -7.37 -22.28
N SER A 125 5.72 -8.31 -21.81
CA SER A 125 6.08 -9.29 -20.78
C SER A 125 7.29 -10.12 -21.18
N LEU A 126 7.36 -10.63 -22.40
CA LEU A 126 8.52 -11.39 -22.91
C LEU A 126 9.81 -10.57 -22.86
N THR A 127 9.73 -9.30 -23.26
CA THR A 127 10.89 -8.39 -23.26
C THR A 127 11.35 -8.10 -21.82
N MET A 128 10.42 -7.82 -20.92
CA MET A 128 10.72 -7.54 -19.51
C MET A 128 11.26 -8.77 -18.79
N LEU A 129 10.69 -9.94 -19.05
CA LEU A 129 11.17 -11.23 -18.53
C LEU A 129 12.61 -11.50 -18.96
N LYS A 130 12.93 -11.26 -20.25
CA LYS A 130 14.29 -11.37 -20.78
C LYS A 130 15.25 -10.41 -20.08
N HIS A 131 14.84 -9.17 -19.82
CA HIS A 131 15.66 -8.20 -19.09
C HIS A 131 15.92 -8.65 -17.65
N ALA A 132 14.88 -9.07 -16.93
CA ALA A 132 14.99 -9.55 -15.55
C ALA A 132 15.94 -10.75 -15.44
N LEU A 133 15.70 -11.81 -16.23
CA LEU A 133 16.53 -13.01 -16.17
C LEU A 133 17.96 -12.76 -16.63
N LYS A 134 18.22 -11.75 -17.45
CA LYS A 134 19.59 -11.36 -17.83
C LYS A 134 20.32 -10.67 -16.68
N VAL A 135 19.65 -9.75 -15.98
CA VAL A 135 20.32 -8.86 -15.01
C VAL A 135 20.46 -9.47 -13.61
N ILE A 136 19.52 -10.32 -13.20
CA ILE A 136 19.52 -10.89 -11.84
C ILE A 136 20.82 -11.64 -11.51
N PRO A 137 21.38 -12.51 -12.38
CA PRO A 137 22.66 -13.16 -12.09
C PRO A 137 23.82 -12.19 -11.88
N GLU A 138 23.89 -11.11 -12.68
CA GLU A 138 24.93 -10.09 -12.56
C GLU A 138 24.83 -9.35 -11.21
N ILE A 139 23.61 -9.01 -10.78
CA ILE A 139 23.40 -8.33 -9.51
C ILE A 139 23.66 -9.27 -8.34
N ALA A 140 23.18 -10.51 -8.45
CA ALA A 140 23.34 -11.52 -7.40
C ALA A 140 24.81 -11.76 -7.09
N GLU A 141 25.67 -11.86 -8.12
CA GLU A 141 27.12 -11.95 -7.96
C GLU A 141 27.70 -10.74 -7.20
N LYS A 142 27.29 -9.52 -7.55
CA LYS A 142 27.81 -8.28 -6.92
C LYS A 142 27.44 -8.15 -5.45
N ILE A 143 26.29 -8.68 -5.03
CA ILE A 143 25.79 -8.53 -3.65
C ILE A 143 25.98 -9.79 -2.79
N GLY A 144 26.48 -10.88 -3.38
CA GLY A 144 26.62 -12.17 -2.70
C GLY A 144 25.29 -12.87 -2.43
N LEU A 145 24.29 -12.70 -3.31
CA LEU A 145 23.02 -13.41 -3.22
C LEU A 145 23.17 -14.80 -3.86
N GLU A 146 22.92 -15.86 -3.09
CA GLU A 146 23.03 -17.23 -3.59
C GLU A 146 21.73 -17.67 -4.29
N LEU A 147 21.75 -17.67 -5.62
CA LEU A 147 20.56 -17.97 -6.42
C LEU A 147 20.02 -19.39 -6.22
N GLU A 148 20.88 -20.38 -5.92
CA GLU A 148 20.46 -21.79 -5.76
C GLU A 148 19.53 -22.03 -4.57
N ARG A 149 19.59 -21.15 -3.56
CA ARG A 149 18.75 -21.19 -2.36
C ARG A 149 17.78 -20.01 -2.27
N ALA A 150 17.81 -19.11 -3.24
CA ALA A 150 16.96 -17.94 -3.27
C ALA A 150 15.49 -18.33 -3.51
N ARG A 151 14.58 -17.62 -2.86
CA ARG A 151 13.15 -17.70 -3.13
C ARG A 151 12.73 -16.58 -4.06
N VAL A 152 11.68 -16.83 -4.82
CA VAL A 152 11.09 -15.84 -5.73
C VAL A 152 9.60 -15.66 -5.45
N TYR A 153 9.21 -14.43 -5.19
CA TYR A 153 7.83 -14.07 -4.93
C TYR A 153 7.35 -13.03 -5.94
N ALA A 154 6.06 -13.02 -6.20
CA ALA A 154 5.39 -12.05 -7.07
C ALA A 154 4.12 -11.58 -6.36
N GLU A 155 3.75 -10.32 -6.57
CA GLU A 155 2.56 -9.73 -5.95
C GLU A 155 2.52 -9.88 -4.41
N MET A 156 3.70 -9.85 -3.78
CA MET A 156 3.85 -10.14 -2.36
C MET A 156 3.42 -8.94 -1.51
N GLN A 157 2.43 -9.14 -0.64
CA GLN A 157 1.93 -8.11 0.25
C GLN A 157 2.78 -8.03 1.54
N LEU A 158 3.26 -6.82 1.86
CA LEU A 158 4.02 -6.54 3.09
C LEU A 158 3.41 -5.36 3.86
N MET A 159 3.29 -5.52 5.18
CA MET A 159 2.80 -4.49 6.10
C MET A 159 3.81 -4.27 7.23
N SER A 160 4.37 -3.07 7.31
CA SER A 160 5.31 -2.68 8.37
C SER A 160 4.74 -1.55 9.22
N TYR A 161 4.46 -1.84 10.49
CA TYR A 161 4.13 -0.81 11.49
C TYR A 161 5.35 -0.01 11.95
N LYS A 162 6.56 -0.52 11.72
CA LYS A 162 7.81 0.23 11.96
C LYS A 162 7.98 1.37 10.96
N LEU A 163 7.63 1.12 9.69
CA LEU A 163 7.71 2.11 8.62
C LEU A 163 6.38 2.84 8.38
N HIS A 164 5.27 2.35 8.95
CA HIS A 164 3.90 2.76 8.66
C HIS A 164 3.49 2.62 7.19
N VAL A 165 3.99 1.57 6.53
CA VAL A 165 3.78 1.33 5.10
C VAL A 165 3.10 -0.01 4.85
N TRP A 166 2.16 -0.01 3.92
CA TRP A 166 1.58 -1.20 3.30
C TRP A 166 1.89 -1.18 1.79
N GLY A 167 2.63 -2.18 1.30
CA GLY A 167 3.01 -2.33 -0.09
C GLY A 167 2.68 -3.71 -0.67
N VAL A 168 2.60 -3.78 -1.99
CA VAL A 168 2.55 -5.03 -2.76
C VAL A 168 3.75 -4.98 -3.72
N ILE A 169 4.70 -5.89 -3.53
CA ILE A 169 5.90 -5.98 -4.35
C ILE A 169 5.58 -6.77 -5.62
N ASP A 170 5.85 -6.17 -6.77
CA ASP A 170 5.63 -6.78 -8.08
C ASP A 170 6.43 -8.09 -8.25
N ALA A 171 7.73 -8.08 -7.95
CA ALA A 171 8.53 -9.30 -7.80
C ALA A 171 9.71 -9.12 -6.82
N LEU A 172 10.06 -10.20 -6.12
CA LEU A 172 11.12 -10.26 -5.12
C LEU A 172 11.96 -11.51 -5.36
N VAL A 173 13.28 -11.38 -5.36
CA VAL A 173 14.23 -12.50 -5.27
C VAL A 173 15.01 -12.32 -3.97
N GLU A 174 14.87 -13.27 -3.05
CA GLU A 174 15.37 -13.17 -1.67
C GLU A 174 16.31 -14.34 -1.35
N ASP A 175 17.51 -14.03 -0.86
CA ASP A 175 18.37 -14.97 -0.12
C ASP A 175 18.37 -14.55 1.34
N ARG A 176 17.45 -15.14 2.10
CA ARG A 176 17.24 -14.84 3.52
C ARG A 176 18.49 -15.07 4.36
N ILE A 177 19.25 -16.14 4.07
CA ILE A 177 20.41 -16.56 4.88
C ILE A 177 21.51 -15.50 4.81
N ASN A 178 21.81 -14.98 3.61
CA ASN A 178 22.77 -13.88 3.45
C ASN A 178 22.13 -12.49 3.64
N ARG A 179 20.81 -12.43 3.90
CA ARG A 179 20.02 -11.20 4.02
C ARG A 179 20.19 -10.28 2.81
N LYS A 180 20.14 -10.85 1.62
CA LYS A 180 20.26 -10.15 0.34
C LYS A 180 18.98 -10.28 -0.47
N ALA A 181 18.62 -9.22 -1.18
CA ALA A 181 17.43 -9.26 -2.02
C ALA A 181 17.52 -8.36 -3.26
N ILE A 182 16.76 -8.73 -4.28
CA ILE A 182 16.50 -7.93 -5.47
C ILE A 182 15.01 -7.67 -5.53
N VAL A 183 14.62 -6.40 -5.44
CA VAL A 183 13.23 -5.95 -5.43
C VAL A 183 12.92 -5.34 -6.78
N ILE A 184 11.91 -5.84 -7.47
CA ILE A 184 11.59 -5.46 -8.85
C ILE A 184 10.20 -4.83 -8.89
N ASP A 185 10.10 -3.69 -9.57
CA ASP A 185 8.87 -2.99 -9.90
C ASP A 185 8.72 -2.94 -11.44
N TRP A 186 7.64 -3.51 -11.96
CA TRP A 186 7.36 -3.56 -13.39
C TRP A 186 6.75 -2.22 -13.84
N LYS A 187 7.25 -1.65 -14.95
CA LYS A 187 6.66 -0.43 -15.53
C LYS A 187 6.37 -0.59 -17.01
N THR A 188 5.09 -0.48 -17.35
CA THR A 188 4.60 -0.49 -18.73
C THR A 188 4.32 0.92 -19.25
N GLY A 189 4.41 1.13 -20.57
CA GLY A 189 3.97 2.37 -21.21
C GLY A 189 2.45 2.58 -21.14
N HIS A 190 1.99 3.82 -21.31
CA HIS A 190 0.58 4.05 -21.65
C HIS A 190 0.34 3.59 -23.08
N GLN A 191 -0.52 2.58 -23.27
CA GLN A 191 -0.78 1.92 -24.56
C GLN A 191 -1.23 2.88 -25.70
N LEU A 192 -1.71 4.08 -25.36
CA LEU A 192 -2.19 5.09 -26.31
C LEU A 192 -1.07 5.97 -26.88
N GLU A 193 0.11 6.00 -26.27
CA GLU A 193 1.25 6.74 -26.79
C GLU A 193 2.37 5.76 -27.11
N SER A 194 2.84 5.77 -28.35
CA SER A 194 3.99 5.00 -28.84
C SER A 194 5.33 5.35 -28.17
N LYS A 195 5.31 5.98 -26.99
CA LYS A 195 6.45 6.41 -26.19
C LYS A 195 6.60 5.51 -24.96
N ALA A 196 7.84 5.12 -24.67
CA ALA A 196 8.16 4.41 -23.44
C ALA A 196 7.74 5.23 -22.21
N ALA A 197 7.21 4.58 -21.17
CA ALA A 197 6.99 5.22 -19.88
C ALA A 197 8.30 5.86 -19.39
N GLN A 198 8.28 7.17 -19.12
CA GLN A 198 9.40 7.84 -18.47
C GLN A 198 9.41 7.41 -17.00
N ILE A 199 10.56 6.94 -16.54
CA ILE A 199 10.76 6.65 -15.13
C ILE A 199 10.78 7.98 -14.39
N SER A 200 9.80 8.17 -13.52
CA SER A 200 9.64 9.38 -12.72
C SER A 200 10.21 9.18 -11.32
N ASP A 201 10.50 10.29 -10.62
CA ASP A 201 10.97 10.22 -9.23
C ASP A 201 10.00 9.38 -8.34
N PRO A 202 8.66 9.53 -8.41
CA PRO A 202 7.74 8.62 -7.70
C PRO A 202 7.93 7.13 -7.97
N ASP A 203 8.33 6.73 -9.17
CA ASP A 203 8.55 5.31 -9.49
C ASP A 203 9.80 4.79 -8.75
N ILE A 204 10.87 5.58 -8.74
CA ILE A 204 12.09 5.29 -7.98
C ILE A 204 11.78 5.22 -6.48
N ALA A 205 10.98 6.16 -5.96
CA ALA A 205 10.59 6.16 -4.55
C ALA A 205 9.71 4.97 -4.17
N GLN A 206 8.89 4.49 -5.10
CA GLN A 206 8.04 3.32 -4.88
C GLN A 206 8.89 2.05 -4.71
N VAL A 207 9.82 1.79 -5.65
CA VAL A 207 10.69 0.60 -5.54
C VAL A 207 11.64 0.68 -4.34
N CYS A 208 12.12 1.88 -3.96
CA CYS A 208 12.89 2.06 -2.72
C CYS A 208 12.03 1.84 -1.48
N CYS A 209 10.75 2.21 -1.51
CA CYS A 209 9.81 1.92 -0.43
C CYS A 209 9.62 0.41 -0.25
N TYR A 210 9.56 -0.35 -1.34
CA TYR A 210 9.54 -1.81 -1.31
C TYR A 210 10.85 -2.40 -0.76
N ALA A 211 12.00 -1.84 -1.14
CA ALA A 211 13.29 -2.24 -0.57
C ALA A 211 13.39 -1.99 0.94
N LEU A 212 12.78 -0.92 1.47
CA LEU A 212 12.70 -0.69 2.92
C LEU A 212 11.78 -1.70 3.63
N LEU A 213 10.66 -2.08 3.01
CA LEU A 213 9.79 -3.14 3.54
C LEU A 213 10.52 -4.49 3.59
N GLU A 214 11.28 -4.81 2.55
CA GLU A 214 12.11 -6.01 2.50
C GLU A 214 13.23 -5.98 3.54
N ALA A 215 13.86 -4.82 3.76
CA ALA A 215 14.85 -4.65 4.81
C ALA A 215 14.27 -4.89 6.22
N ASP A 216 13.02 -4.49 6.47
CA ASP A 216 12.33 -4.78 7.72
C ASP A 216 12.01 -6.28 7.85
N ARG A 217 11.62 -6.92 6.75
CA ARG A 217 11.36 -8.36 6.66
C ARG A 217 12.62 -9.19 6.91
N LEU A 218 13.77 -8.76 6.40
CA LEU A 218 15.10 -9.33 6.65
C LEU A 218 15.71 -8.87 7.99
N GLU A 219 14.90 -8.28 8.88
CA GLU A 219 15.22 -7.97 10.27
C GLU A 219 16.39 -7.00 10.45
N PHE A 220 16.56 -6.05 9.52
CA PHE A 220 17.52 -4.96 9.69
C PHE A 220 17.00 -3.95 10.72
N GLU A 221 17.81 -3.66 11.73
CA GLU A 221 17.46 -2.68 12.77
C GLU A 221 17.17 -1.31 12.16
N ASP A 222 18.05 -0.84 11.26
CA ASP A 222 17.80 0.29 10.39
C ASP A 222 17.50 -0.19 8.95
N PRO A 223 16.25 -0.14 8.49
CA PRO A 223 15.88 -0.58 7.14
C PRO A 223 16.59 0.18 6.02
N ARG A 224 17.14 1.37 6.30
CA ARG A 224 17.86 2.17 5.29
C ARG A 224 19.23 1.57 4.96
N LYS A 225 19.92 1.01 5.96
CA LYS A 225 21.30 0.52 5.85
C LYS A 225 21.51 -0.47 4.69
N PRO A 226 20.76 -1.57 4.56
CA PRO A 226 20.98 -2.53 3.47
C PRO A 226 20.73 -1.93 2.08
N VAL A 227 19.84 -0.93 1.97
CA VAL A 227 19.61 -0.23 0.69
C VAL A 227 20.77 0.73 0.37
N LEU A 228 21.32 1.41 1.39
CA LEU A 228 22.47 2.31 1.25
C LEU A 228 23.78 1.59 0.97
N GLU A 229 23.94 0.38 1.49
CA GLU A 229 25.14 -0.45 1.31
C GLU A 229 25.04 -1.37 0.07
N GLY A 230 23.87 -1.42 -0.57
CA GLY A 230 23.65 -2.21 -1.78
C GLY A 230 23.39 -3.70 -1.53
N GLU A 231 23.00 -4.07 -0.32
CA GLU A 231 22.60 -5.44 0.04
C GLU A 231 21.20 -5.80 -0.48
N ILE A 232 20.34 -4.79 -0.57
CA ILE A 232 19.00 -4.89 -1.18
C ILE A 232 18.95 -3.95 -2.37
N VAL A 233 18.70 -4.50 -3.56
CA VAL A 233 18.80 -3.77 -4.83
C VAL A 233 17.40 -3.47 -5.39
N PRO A 234 16.93 -2.20 -5.34
CA PRO A 234 15.70 -1.79 -6.00
C PRO A 234 15.89 -1.64 -7.53
N LEU A 235 15.06 -2.34 -8.30
CA LEU A 235 15.07 -2.36 -9.76
C LEU A 235 13.72 -1.97 -10.35
N ILE A 236 13.75 -1.12 -11.38
CA ILE A 236 12.61 -0.86 -12.27
C ILE A 236 12.92 -1.52 -13.61
N ILE A 237 12.02 -2.38 -14.08
CA ILE A 237 12.15 -3.02 -15.39
C ILE A 237 10.99 -2.58 -16.28
N ARG A 238 11.30 -2.21 -17.52
CA ARG A 238 10.32 -1.76 -18.53
C ARG A 238 10.61 -2.38 -19.90
N PRO A 239 9.61 -2.51 -20.77
CA PRO A 239 9.79 -3.20 -22.05
C PRO A 239 10.55 -2.34 -23.08
N ARG A 240 10.53 -1.01 -22.93
CA ARG A 240 11.13 -0.05 -23.87
C ARG A 240 11.70 1.16 -23.13
N GLY A 241 12.56 1.91 -23.81
CA GLY A 241 13.15 3.18 -23.32
C GLY A 241 14.67 3.11 -23.18
N ASN A 242 15.32 4.26 -23.00
CA ASN A 242 16.79 4.37 -23.03
C ASN A 242 17.49 3.58 -21.92
N ILE A 243 16.81 3.36 -20.80
CA ILE A 243 17.30 2.63 -19.63
C ILE A 243 16.23 1.58 -19.28
N PRO A 244 16.21 0.41 -19.95
CA PRO A 244 15.14 -0.58 -19.76
C PRO A 244 15.20 -1.28 -18.39
N VAL A 245 16.39 -1.33 -17.78
CA VAL A 245 16.62 -1.77 -16.40
C VAL A 245 17.22 -0.62 -15.63
N ALA A 246 16.46 -0.08 -14.70
CA ALA A 246 16.76 1.15 -13.99
C ALA A 246 16.96 0.87 -12.50
N SER A 247 18.03 1.44 -11.94
CA SER A 247 18.38 1.25 -10.55
C SER A 247 19.19 2.43 -10.05
N ILE A 248 18.99 2.75 -8.78
CA ILE A 248 19.74 3.77 -8.05
C ILE A 248 20.61 3.17 -6.93
N SER A 249 20.71 1.85 -6.87
CA SER A 249 21.54 1.13 -5.91
C SER A 249 23.03 1.40 -6.17
N PRO A 250 23.87 1.59 -5.13
CA PRO A 250 25.30 1.86 -5.32
C PRO A 250 26.07 0.73 -6.01
N VAL A 251 25.61 -0.53 -5.89
CA VAL A 251 26.24 -1.71 -6.51
C VAL A 251 25.77 -1.96 -7.94
N TYR A 252 24.68 -1.31 -8.35
CA TYR A 252 24.08 -1.44 -9.68
C TYR A 252 23.43 -0.12 -10.09
N GLU A 253 24.23 0.93 -10.26
CA GLU A 253 23.71 2.27 -10.61
C GLU A 253 23.56 2.39 -12.13
N THR A 254 22.31 2.47 -12.61
CA THR A 254 22.02 2.72 -14.04
C THR A 254 21.31 4.06 -14.25
N MET A 255 20.92 4.74 -13.17
CA MET A 255 20.32 6.06 -13.20
C MET A 255 21.05 7.04 -12.30
N LYS A 256 21.22 8.27 -12.80
CA LYS A 256 21.73 9.39 -11.98
C LYS A 256 20.64 9.90 -11.05
N ARG A 257 21.03 10.21 -9.81
CA ARG A 257 20.17 10.82 -8.79
C ARG A 257 20.39 12.33 -8.71
N ARG A 258 19.33 13.08 -8.39
CA ARG A 258 19.42 14.52 -8.09
C ARG A 258 19.78 14.82 -6.63
N THR A 259 19.39 13.92 -5.74
CA THR A 259 19.61 13.96 -4.29
C THR A 259 20.37 12.71 -3.85
N THR A 260 20.90 12.69 -2.64
CA THR A 260 21.54 11.47 -2.12
C THR A 260 20.48 10.38 -1.91
N LEU A 261 20.88 9.10 -1.98
CA LEU A 261 19.98 7.99 -1.67
C LEU A 261 19.49 8.05 -0.22
N GLU A 262 20.36 8.46 0.71
CA GLU A 262 19.98 8.66 2.12
C GLU A 262 18.85 9.70 2.27
N GLU A 263 18.95 10.85 1.61
CA GLU A 263 17.89 11.85 1.62
C GLU A 263 16.58 11.29 1.04
N TYR A 264 16.68 10.45 0.01
CA TYR A 264 15.55 9.78 -0.61
C TYR A 264 14.82 8.85 0.36
N LEU A 265 15.57 7.97 1.05
CA LEU A 265 15.03 7.04 2.03
C LEU A 265 14.45 7.77 3.24
N ASN A 266 15.12 8.83 3.70
CA ASN A 266 14.61 9.67 4.78
C ASN A 266 13.30 10.36 4.40
N ASN A 267 13.16 10.86 3.18
CA ASN A 267 11.91 11.45 2.70
C ASN A 267 10.78 10.42 2.61
N ILE A 268 11.07 9.16 2.24
CA ILE A 268 10.09 8.06 2.23
C ILE A 268 9.57 7.81 3.65
N ILE A 269 10.46 7.61 4.62
CA ILE A 269 10.08 7.35 6.02
C ILE A 269 9.31 8.56 6.59
N LEU A 270 9.81 9.78 6.41
CA LEU A 270 9.15 10.99 6.90
C LEU A 270 7.77 11.21 6.27
N ALA A 271 7.59 10.87 4.98
CA ALA A 271 6.29 10.95 4.33
C ALA A 271 5.30 9.92 4.92
N ALA A 272 5.74 8.69 5.19
CA ALA A 272 4.91 7.66 5.80
C ALA A 272 4.47 8.04 7.22
N GLU A 273 5.42 8.45 8.07
CA GLU A 273 5.15 8.92 9.44
C GLU A 273 4.17 10.12 9.42
N HIS A 274 4.41 11.12 8.56
CA HIS A 274 3.56 12.30 8.47
C HIS A 274 2.13 11.97 8.00
N LEU A 275 1.98 11.15 6.95
CA LEU A 275 0.68 10.78 6.43
C LEU A 275 -0.12 9.96 7.45
N THR A 276 0.54 9.05 8.16
CA THR A 276 -0.06 8.28 9.26
C THR A 276 -0.58 9.20 10.36
N LEU A 277 0.26 10.13 10.80
CA LEU A 277 -0.09 11.10 11.84
C LEU A 277 -1.26 12.02 11.44
N VAL A 278 -1.40 12.34 10.15
CA VAL A 278 -2.52 13.13 9.61
C VAL A 278 -3.85 12.37 9.68
N LEU A 279 -3.83 11.04 9.52
CA LEU A 279 -5.03 10.19 9.61
C LEU A 279 -5.39 9.86 11.07
N SER A 280 -4.39 9.78 11.95
CA SER A 280 -4.58 9.41 13.35
C SER A 280 -5.45 10.39 14.15
N ASN A 281 -6.32 9.82 14.99
CA ASN A 281 -7.11 10.58 15.95
C ASN A 281 -6.27 10.91 17.20
N VAL A 282 -5.52 12.00 17.11
CA VAL A 282 -4.66 12.54 18.19
C VAL A 282 -5.41 12.58 19.54
N ARG A 283 -6.64 13.11 19.55
CA ARG A 283 -7.42 13.27 20.78
C ARG A 283 -7.75 11.93 21.44
N ARG A 284 -8.05 10.90 20.65
CA ARG A 284 -8.33 9.54 21.15
C ARG A 284 -7.06 8.87 21.68
N LEU A 285 -5.94 9.03 20.98
CA LEU A 285 -4.71 8.29 21.28
C LEU A 285 -3.93 8.88 22.46
N ILE A 286 -3.80 10.20 22.56
CA ILE A 286 -2.99 10.86 23.59
C ILE A 286 -3.75 11.92 24.42
N GLY A 287 -5.05 12.06 24.18
CA GLY A 287 -5.91 12.99 24.91
C GLY A 287 -5.94 14.44 24.35
N PRO A 288 -6.94 15.24 24.77
CA PRO A 288 -7.16 16.60 24.25
C PRO A 288 -6.09 17.62 24.70
N THR A 289 -5.36 17.32 25.78
CA THR A 289 -4.34 18.22 26.34
C THR A 289 -3.18 18.41 25.37
N PHE A 290 -2.59 17.31 24.88
CA PHE A 290 -1.49 17.37 23.92
C PHE A 290 -1.92 17.97 22.57
N GLU A 291 -3.16 17.70 22.12
CA GLU A 291 -3.70 18.33 20.91
C GLU A 291 -3.70 19.87 21.01
N ASN A 292 -3.91 20.42 22.20
CA ASN A 292 -3.95 21.87 22.42
C ASN A 292 -2.59 22.50 22.68
N ILE A 293 -1.72 21.81 23.42
CA ILE A 293 -0.36 22.26 23.76
C ILE A 293 0.54 22.20 22.53
N CYS A 294 0.42 21.16 21.70
CA CYS A 294 1.24 20.97 20.49
C CYS A 294 0.71 21.76 19.29
N LYS A 295 0.25 22.99 19.54
CA LYS A 295 -0.10 24.00 18.54
C LYS A 295 0.93 25.13 18.57
N PHE A 296 1.36 25.58 17.41
CA PHE A 296 2.35 26.66 17.27
C PHE A 296 1.82 27.77 16.36
N LYS A 297 2.40 28.98 16.45
CA LYS A 297 2.10 30.07 15.53
C LYS A 297 2.93 29.91 14.25
N THR A 298 2.24 29.80 13.12
CA THR A 298 2.86 29.81 11.80
C THR A 298 3.41 31.19 11.46
N ARG A 299 4.24 31.29 10.41
CA ARG A 299 4.75 32.58 9.90
C ARG A 299 3.64 33.57 9.51
N GLN A 300 2.45 33.07 9.19
CA GLN A 300 1.26 33.86 8.87
C GLN A 300 0.43 34.23 10.11
N GLY A 301 0.96 34.03 11.32
CA GLY A 301 0.29 34.34 12.59
C GLY A 301 -0.79 33.34 13.02
N ARG A 302 -1.13 32.36 12.18
CA ARG A 302 -2.17 31.36 12.47
C ARG A 302 -1.69 30.29 13.43
N ARG A 303 -2.56 29.86 14.34
CA ARG A 303 -2.30 28.74 15.25
C ARG A 303 -2.55 27.42 14.52
N ALA A 304 -1.52 26.62 14.32
CA ALA A 304 -1.59 25.34 13.61
C ALA A 304 -1.18 24.17 14.52
N SER A 305 -1.78 23.00 14.32
CA SER A 305 -1.37 21.76 14.99
C SER A 305 -0.03 21.27 14.42
N ALA A 306 0.94 20.98 15.29
CA ALA A 306 2.23 20.43 14.88
C ALA A 306 2.10 19.04 14.23
N PHE A 307 1.16 18.22 14.71
CA PHE A 307 0.92 16.87 14.19
C PHE A 307 0.42 16.83 12.74
N ARG A 308 -0.15 17.94 12.25
CA ARG A 308 -0.73 18.02 10.90
C ARG A 308 -0.03 19.02 10.00
N TYR A 309 0.99 19.69 10.54
CA TYR A 309 1.77 20.62 9.76
C TYR A 309 2.73 19.85 8.87
N THR A 310 2.78 20.24 7.60
CA THR A 310 3.56 19.51 6.61
C THR A 310 5.07 19.74 6.79
N PRO A 311 5.89 18.68 6.83
CA PRO A 311 7.33 18.79 6.91
C PRO A 311 7.95 19.68 5.84
N TYR A 312 8.99 20.43 6.21
CA TYR A 312 9.67 21.35 5.28
C TYR A 312 10.50 20.62 4.23
N ASN A 313 11.05 19.46 4.57
CA ASN A 313 11.93 18.68 3.70
C ASN A 313 11.16 17.91 2.62
N LEU A 314 9.86 17.69 2.83
CA LEU A 314 9.04 16.99 1.85
C LEU A 314 8.65 17.92 0.68
N PRO A 315 8.70 17.42 -0.56
CA PRO A 315 8.35 18.20 -1.72
C PRO A 315 6.88 18.59 -1.68
N LYS A 316 6.57 19.87 -1.94
CA LYS A 316 5.20 20.38 -2.04
C LYS A 316 5.05 21.31 -3.24
N GLY A 317 3.87 21.26 -3.87
CA GLY A 317 3.46 22.22 -4.89
C GLY A 317 2.81 23.45 -4.25
N ASN A 318 2.58 24.49 -5.05
CA ASN A 318 1.74 25.60 -4.67
C ASN A 318 0.64 25.76 -5.74
N PRO A 319 -0.61 25.41 -5.43
CA PRO A 319 -1.69 25.41 -6.41
C PRO A 319 -2.01 26.81 -6.93
N LYS A 320 -1.63 27.89 -6.22
CA LYS A 320 -1.86 29.28 -6.65
C LYS A 320 -0.88 29.79 -7.71
N THR A 321 0.34 29.27 -7.72
CA THR A 321 1.41 29.80 -8.60
C THR A 321 1.63 28.97 -9.86
N ASN A 322 0.78 27.96 -10.09
CA ASN A 322 0.84 27.04 -11.23
C ASN A 322 2.27 26.56 -11.56
N SER A 323 3.03 26.17 -10.53
CA SER A 323 4.42 25.70 -10.66
C SER A 323 4.50 24.32 -11.31
N TYR A 324 5.69 23.89 -11.73
CA TYR A 324 5.87 22.66 -12.55
C TYR A 324 5.15 21.42 -11.98
N ARG A 325 5.16 21.25 -10.65
CA ARG A 325 4.49 20.13 -9.96
C ARG A 325 2.98 20.20 -10.09
N CYS A 326 2.41 21.40 -10.09
CA CYS A 326 0.98 21.62 -10.26
C CYS A 326 0.54 21.50 -11.72
N LYS A 327 1.36 21.95 -12.69
CA LYS A 327 1.04 21.89 -14.13
C LYS A 327 0.71 20.49 -14.63
N ILE A 328 1.41 19.49 -14.11
CA ILE A 328 1.22 18.06 -14.47
C ILE A 328 0.37 17.30 -13.45
N CYS A 329 -0.22 17.99 -12.46
CA CYS A 329 -1.02 17.38 -11.42
C CYS A 329 -2.51 17.44 -11.76
N GLY A 330 -3.12 16.27 -11.92
CA GLY A 330 -4.57 16.13 -12.10
C GLY A 330 -5.43 16.44 -10.86
N LEU A 331 -4.84 16.89 -9.75
CA LEU A 331 -5.56 17.24 -8.50
C LEU A 331 -5.46 18.74 -8.15
N THR A 332 -5.31 19.59 -9.17
CA THR A 332 -5.08 21.03 -8.94
C THR A 332 -6.30 21.70 -8.33
N GLU A 333 -7.52 21.34 -8.75
CA GLU A 333 -8.76 21.88 -8.20
C GLU A 333 -8.95 21.50 -6.72
N GLU A 334 -8.72 20.23 -6.38
CA GLU A 334 -8.78 19.73 -5.01
C GLU A 334 -7.72 20.41 -4.14
N CYS A 335 -6.53 20.61 -4.68
CA CYS A 335 -5.46 21.31 -3.97
C CYS A 335 -5.80 22.78 -3.75
N LEU A 336 -6.38 23.48 -4.74
CA LEU A 336 -6.91 24.83 -4.56
C LEU A 336 -7.98 24.86 -3.47
N PHE A 337 -8.90 23.90 -3.46
CA PHE A 337 -10.00 23.83 -2.51
C PHE A 337 -9.57 23.53 -1.06
N TYR A 338 -8.65 22.59 -0.84
CA TYR A 338 -8.29 22.16 0.53
C TYR A 338 -7.00 22.79 1.08
N ILE A 339 -6.10 23.21 0.20
CA ILE A 339 -4.77 23.72 0.58
C ILE A 339 -4.62 25.20 0.23
N GLY A 340 -5.20 25.62 -0.90
CA GLY A 340 -5.07 26.98 -1.44
C GLY A 340 -6.07 27.98 -0.89
N SER A 341 -7.32 27.59 -0.66
CA SER A 341 -8.36 28.48 -0.15
C SER A 341 -8.24 28.65 1.37
N TYR A 342 -8.62 29.82 1.84
CA TYR A 342 -8.55 30.18 3.25
C TYR A 342 -9.89 30.76 3.72
N GLU A 343 -10.97 30.16 3.24
CA GLU A 343 -12.33 30.46 3.69
C GLU A 343 -12.53 29.99 5.13
N GLU A 344 -13.33 30.72 5.88
CA GLU A 344 -13.80 30.26 7.19
C GLU A 344 -14.68 29.02 7.01
N PRO A 345 -14.51 27.96 7.82
CA PRO A 345 -15.26 26.72 7.65
C PRO A 345 -16.77 26.93 7.83
N GLU A 346 -17.52 26.67 6.75
CA GLU A 346 -18.99 26.64 6.76
C GLU A 346 -19.51 25.37 7.45
N GLU A 347 -20.84 25.29 7.64
CA GLU A 347 -21.47 24.09 8.21
C GLU A 347 -21.17 22.83 7.40
N ILE A 348 -21.22 22.92 6.06
CA ILE A 348 -20.88 21.82 5.16
C ILE A 348 -19.43 21.34 5.37
N ASP A 349 -18.50 22.26 5.62
CA ASP A 349 -17.10 21.93 5.89
C ASP A 349 -16.96 21.20 7.22
N ARG A 350 -17.67 21.66 8.26
CA ARG A 350 -17.67 21.01 9.58
C ARG A 350 -18.26 19.60 9.50
N LEU A 351 -19.36 19.41 8.77
CA LEU A 351 -19.98 18.10 8.56
C LEU A 351 -19.06 17.16 7.79
N ALA A 352 -18.42 17.65 6.71
CA ALA A 352 -17.47 16.86 5.93
C ALA A 352 -16.25 16.45 6.78
N TRP A 353 -15.69 17.36 7.58
CA TRP A 353 -14.58 17.04 8.49
C TRP A 353 -14.97 16.03 9.57
N ARG A 354 -16.14 16.20 10.21
CA ARG A 354 -16.66 15.22 11.18
C ARG A 354 -16.80 13.83 10.55
N SER A 355 -17.34 13.76 9.34
CA SER A 355 -17.50 12.52 8.59
C SER A 355 -16.14 11.86 8.30
N ARG A 356 -15.14 12.64 7.84
CA ARG A 356 -13.78 12.10 7.61
C ARG A 356 -13.16 11.48 8.86
N TYR A 357 -13.30 12.11 10.03
CA TYR A 357 -12.78 11.51 11.27
C TYR A 357 -13.50 10.22 11.66
N ALA A 358 -14.81 10.12 11.39
CA ALA A 358 -15.52 8.86 11.58
C ALA A 358 -14.97 7.78 10.65
N ILE A 359 -14.72 8.11 9.37
CA ILE A 359 -14.09 7.19 8.42
C ILE A 359 -12.68 6.79 8.85
N TYR A 360 -11.85 7.71 9.36
CA TYR A 360 -10.54 7.34 9.90
C TYR A 360 -10.66 6.38 11.09
N ALA A 361 -11.64 6.57 11.98
CA ALA A 361 -11.88 5.62 13.07
C ALA A 361 -12.32 4.23 12.57
N ILE A 362 -13.11 4.16 11.49
CA ILE A 362 -13.47 2.90 10.82
C ILE A 362 -12.22 2.23 10.24
N ARG A 363 -11.35 2.98 9.54
CA ARG A 363 -10.08 2.46 9.01
C ARG A 363 -9.18 1.92 10.12
N GLU A 364 -9.13 2.60 11.26
CA GLU A 364 -8.37 2.09 12.42
C GLU A 364 -8.89 0.72 12.87
N ASN A 365 -10.21 0.60 13.08
CA ASN A 365 -10.82 -0.66 13.49
C ASN A 365 -10.63 -1.76 12.43
N ALA A 366 -10.58 -1.38 11.15
CA ALA A 366 -10.33 -2.31 10.06
C ALA A 366 -8.92 -2.92 10.13
N LEU A 367 -7.93 -2.11 10.51
CA LEU A 367 -6.52 -2.50 10.59
C LEU A 367 -6.08 -3.03 11.96
N MET A 368 -6.91 -2.86 12.99
CA MET A 368 -6.62 -3.27 14.36
C MET A 368 -6.23 -4.75 14.48
N PRO A 369 -6.90 -5.72 13.81
CA PRO A 369 -6.48 -7.12 13.89
C PRO A 369 -5.03 -7.34 13.47
N TYR A 370 -4.57 -6.65 12.42
CA TYR A 370 -3.18 -6.70 11.99
C TYR A 370 -2.23 -6.09 13.03
N LYS A 371 -2.62 -4.96 13.65
CA LYS A 371 -1.83 -4.30 14.68
C LYS A 371 -1.64 -5.19 15.90
N GLU A 372 -2.73 -5.80 16.36
CA GLU A 372 -2.69 -6.69 17.52
C GLU A 372 -1.83 -7.94 17.30
N ILE A 373 -1.91 -8.60 16.13
CA ILE A 373 -1.05 -9.75 15.85
C ILE A 373 0.41 -9.36 15.72
N HIS A 374 0.70 -8.18 15.14
CA HIS A 374 2.05 -7.66 15.09
C HIS A 374 2.59 -7.45 16.50
N GLU A 375 1.82 -6.81 17.38
CA GLU A 375 2.22 -6.55 18.76
C GLU A 375 2.38 -7.84 19.57
N LYS A 376 1.38 -8.72 19.54
CA LYS A 376 1.40 -9.99 20.28
C LYS A 376 2.56 -10.88 19.84
N ILE A 377 2.77 -11.07 18.54
CA ILE A 377 3.79 -12.00 18.04
C ILE A 377 5.19 -11.37 18.04
N SER A 378 5.33 -10.09 17.69
CA SER A 378 6.67 -9.45 17.58
C SER A 378 7.25 -9.03 18.93
N TYR A 379 6.44 -8.68 19.94
CA TYR A 379 6.96 -8.18 21.22
C TYR A 379 7.10 -9.24 22.30
N TYR A 380 6.25 -10.26 22.28
CA TYR A 380 6.17 -11.22 23.39
C TYR A 380 6.75 -12.60 23.04
N ASN A 381 7.41 -12.72 21.88
CA ASN A 381 8.04 -13.97 21.43
C ASN A 381 7.05 -15.16 21.51
N PHE A 382 5.79 -14.91 21.12
CA PHE A 382 4.69 -15.86 21.28
C PHE A 382 4.97 -17.10 20.42
N ASP A 383 5.16 -18.22 21.11
CA ASP A 383 5.28 -19.54 20.50
C ASP A 383 3.90 -19.99 19.99
N VAL A 384 3.87 -20.61 18.83
CA VAL A 384 2.67 -21.22 18.24
C VAL A 384 2.01 -22.20 19.23
N ARG A 385 2.79 -22.82 20.11
CA ARG A 385 2.33 -23.66 21.22
C ARG A 385 1.38 -22.96 22.21
N SER A 386 1.44 -21.63 22.33
CA SER A 386 0.50 -20.86 23.14
C SER A 386 -0.91 -20.81 22.53
N PHE A 387 -1.05 -20.98 21.20
CA PHE A 387 -2.35 -21.18 20.55
C PHE A 387 -2.90 -22.59 20.79
N GLU A 388 -2.03 -23.59 20.84
CA GLU A 388 -2.42 -24.99 21.12
C GLU A 388 -2.97 -25.16 22.55
N GLN A 389 -2.47 -24.36 23.51
CA GLN A 389 -2.98 -24.33 24.90
C GLN A 389 -4.29 -23.53 25.06
N GLY A 390 -4.75 -22.85 24.00
CA GLY A 390 -6.09 -22.29 23.89
C GLY A 390 -6.37 -21.00 24.68
N GLU A 391 -5.35 -20.24 25.05
CA GLU A 391 -5.51 -19.05 25.91
C GLU A 391 -5.87 -17.75 25.14
N THR A 392 -5.73 -17.68 23.80
CA THR A 392 -6.07 -16.45 23.03
C THR A 392 -6.62 -16.70 21.61
N PHE A 393 -7.84 -17.23 21.49
CA PHE A 393 -8.56 -17.35 20.21
C PHE A 393 -9.26 -16.08 19.73
N THR A 394 -9.22 -15.01 20.51
CA THR A 394 -9.93 -13.77 20.21
C THR A 394 -9.05 -12.57 20.54
N LEU A 395 -8.87 -11.73 19.55
CA LEU A 395 -8.22 -10.43 19.65
C LEU A 395 -9.06 -9.47 20.51
N GLU A 396 -8.44 -8.41 21.01
CA GLU A 396 -9.13 -7.34 21.74
C GLU A 396 -10.21 -6.68 20.88
N SER A 397 -9.99 -6.65 19.56
CA SER A 397 -10.97 -6.25 18.54
C SER A 397 -12.15 -7.22 18.35
N GLY A 398 -12.12 -8.40 18.97
CA GLY A 398 -13.16 -9.44 18.83
C GLY A 398 -12.99 -10.34 17.58
N ASN A 399 -11.91 -10.15 16.83
CA ASN A 399 -11.53 -10.96 15.68
C ASN A 399 -10.90 -12.29 16.14
N ARG A 400 -11.22 -13.41 15.48
CA ARG A 400 -10.64 -14.71 15.82
C ARG A 400 -9.33 -14.97 15.12
N ILE A 401 -8.52 -15.82 15.75
CA ILE A 401 -7.27 -16.34 15.20
C ILE A 401 -7.30 -17.85 15.32
N ASP A 402 -6.75 -18.55 14.33
CA ASP A 402 -6.51 -19.98 14.41
C ASP A 402 -5.15 -20.32 13.78
N VAL A 403 -4.61 -21.48 14.13
CA VAL A 403 -3.35 -22.00 13.61
C VAL A 403 -3.60 -23.34 12.95
N PHE A 404 -3.10 -23.50 11.72
CA PHE A 404 -3.21 -24.70 10.91
C PHE A 404 -1.84 -25.35 10.70
N SER A 405 -1.83 -26.67 10.67
CA SER A 405 -0.62 -27.50 10.52
C SER A 405 -0.34 -27.89 9.07
N ASP A 406 -1.29 -27.67 8.17
CA ASP A 406 -1.13 -27.93 6.75
C ASP A 406 -1.95 -26.98 5.87
N ALA A 407 -1.50 -26.80 4.63
CA ALA A 407 -2.20 -26.03 3.61
C ALA A 407 -2.02 -26.64 2.21
N GLU A 408 -3.10 -26.65 1.44
CA GLU A 408 -3.13 -27.10 0.06
C GLU A 408 -3.79 -26.04 -0.83
N ALA A 409 -3.15 -25.70 -1.95
CA ALA A 409 -3.74 -24.83 -2.97
C ALA A 409 -4.58 -25.65 -3.95
N SER A 410 -5.89 -25.42 -3.96
CA SER A 410 -6.87 -25.99 -4.88
C SER A 410 -7.27 -24.98 -5.96
N GLU A 411 -8.12 -25.38 -6.90
CA GLU A 411 -8.69 -24.47 -7.92
C GLU A 411 -9.59 -23.38 -7.28
N ASP A 412 -10.32 -23.75 -6.23
CA ASP A 412 -11.32 -22.89 -5.57
C ASP A 412 -10.73 -22.00 -4.47
N GLY A 413 -9.54 -22.32 -3.96
CA GLY A 413 -8.89 -21.56 -2.90
C GLY A 413 -7.79 -22.33 -2.17
N ILE A 414 -7.44 -21.86 -0.98
CA ILE A 414 -6.48 -22.52 -0.10
C ILE A 414 -7.24 -23.28 0.97
N ILE A 415 -7.04 -24.59 1.02
CA ILE A 415 -7.57 -25.48 2.05
C ILE A 415 -6.56 -25.49 3.20
N LEU A 416 -7.00 -25.15 4.41
CA LEU A 416 -6.17 -25.20 5.62
C LEU A 416 -6.67 -26.32 6.52
N ARG A 417 -5.76 -27.10 7.10
CA ARG A 417 -6.09 -28.29 7.91
C ARG A 417 -5.36 -28.29 9.24
N ARG A 418 -6.04 -28.80 10.28
CA ARG A 418 -5.48 -29.05 11.60
C ARG A 418 -6.23 -30.17 12.32
N GLU A 419 -5.57 -30.82 13.25
CA GLU A 419 -6.22 -31.73 14.18
C GLU A 419 -7.17 -30.98 15.14
N VAL A 420 -8.22 -31.66 15.60
CA VAL A 420 -9.09 -31.18 16.68
C VAL A 420 -8.29 -31.17 17.98
N ARG A 421 -8.32 -30.05 18.72
CA ARG A 421 -7.54 -29.92 19.96
C ARG A 421 -8.21 -30.69 21.11
N GLU A 422 -7.41 -31.23 22.04
CA GLU A 422 -7.93 -31.93 23.24
C GLU A 422 -8.97 -31.13 24.03
N ARG A 423 -8.83 -29.80 24.07
CA ARG A 423 -9.81 -28.92 24.71
C ARG A 423 -11.14 -28.87 23.96
N GLU A 424 -11.10 -28.82 22.63
CA GLU A 424 -12.30 -28.78 21.79
C GLU A 424 -13.08 -30.10 21.88
N ILE A 425 -12.36 -31.23 22.02
CA ILE A 425 -12.95 -32.55 22.32
C ILE A 425 -13.63 -32.53 23.70
N ARG A 426 -12.94 -32.05 24.74
CA ARG A 426 -13.49 -32.01 26.12
C ARG A 426 -14.69 -31.08 26.26
N GLU A 427 -14.70 -29.97 25.54
CA GLU A 427 -15.78 -28.97 25.60
C GLU A 427 -16.89 -29.21 24.56
N GLU A 428 -16.75 -30.25 23.72
CA GLU A 428 -17.63 -30.54 22.57
C GLU A 428 -17.87 -29.30 21.69
N ARG A 429 -16.82 -28.48 21.52
CA ARG A 429 -16.91 -27.17 20.88
C ARG A 429 -15.63 -26.82 20.16
N ILE A 430 -15.70 -26.76 18.83
CA ILE A 430 -14.60 -26.31 17.99
C ILE A 430 -14.58 -24.79 17.88
N ILE A 431 -13.38 -24.21 17.95
CA ILE A 431 -13.14 -22.78 17.83
C ILE A 431 -12.16 -22.56 16.67
N SER A 432 -12.67 -22.01 15.59
CA SER A 432 -11.87 -21.55 14.45
C SER A 432 -12.36 -20.18 13.96
N VAL A 433 -11.69 -19.67 12.93
CA VAL A 433 -12.18 -18.54 12.12
C VAL A 433 -13.55 -18.87 11.54
N ARG A 434 -14.44 -17.88 11.47
CA ARG A 434 -15.84 -18.11 11.10
C ARG A 434 -16.05 -18.08 9.60
N GLU A 435 -16.93 -18.95 9.14
CA GLU A 435 -17.49 -18.93 7.79
C GLU A 435 -18.05 -17.55 7.42
N GLY A 436 -17.86 -17.13 6.17
CA GLY A 436 -18.28 -15.84 5.63
C GLY A 436 -17.45 -14.63 6.06
N ARG A 437 -16.48 -14.79 6.98
CA ARG A 437 -15.61 -13.68 7.41
C ARG A 437 -14.39 -13.54 6.49
N PRO A 438 -13.91 -12.31 6.26
CA PRO A 438 -12.62 -12.10 5.61
C PRO A 438 -11.49 -12.55 6.54
N VAL A 439 -10.48 -13.18 5.98
CA VAL A 439 -9.36 -13.76 6.72
C VAL A 439 -8.04 -13.45 6.00
N ALA A 440 -7.00 -13.15 6.79
CA ALA A 440 -5.63 -13.11 6.32
C ALA A 440 -4.90 -14.35 6.83
N VAL A 441 -4.33 -15.10 5.90
CA VAL A 441 -3.61 -16.34 6.12
C VAL A 441 -2.12 -16.05 5.93
N PHE A 442 -1.32 -16.22 6.97
CA PHE A 442 0.12 -16.00 6.96
C PHE A 442 0.84 -17.34 7.02
N PHE A 443 1.66 -17.61 6.00
CA PHE A 443 2.39 -18.87 5.87
C PHE A 443 3.66 -18.87 6.70
N TYR A 444 4.18 -20.06 6.99
CA TYR A 444 5.38 -20.19 7.80
C TYR A 444 6.59 -19.65 7.04
N GLU A 445 7.23 -18.65 7.63
CA GLU A 445 8.56 -18.21 7.26
C GLU A 445 9.25 -17.79 8.56
N ASP A 446 10.56 -17.92 8.62
CA ASP A 446 11.40 -17.55 9.77
C ASP A 446 11.46 -16.01 10.01
N VAL A 447 10.43 -15.26 9.60
CA VAL A 447 10.30 -13.80 9.77
C VAL A 447 9.60 -13.52 11.09
N LYS A 448 10.18 -12.66 11.92
CA LYS A 448 9.62 -12.26 13.21
C LYS A 448 8.19 -11.73 13.14
N SER A 449 7.90 -10.81 12.22
CA SER A 449 6.55 -10.23 12.07
C SER A 449 5.70 -11.05 11.10
N PRO A 450 4.52 -11.58 11.51
CA PRO A 450 3.60 -12.27 10.61
C PRO A 450 3.18 -11.41 9.41
N LEU A 451 3.03 -10.11 9.63
CA LEU A 451 2.63 -9.13 8.62
C LEU A 451 3.63 -8.91 7.48
N LEU A 452 4.85 -9.40 7.67
CA LEU A 452 5.90 -9.37 6.67
C LEU A 452 6.11 -10.75 6.05
N ARG A 453 5.31 -11.77 6.40
CA ARG A 453 5.34 -13.11 5.79
C ARG A 453 4.52 -13.15 4.50
N LEU A 454 4.77 -14.17 3.69
CA LEU A 454 3.92 -14.56 2.58
C LEU A 454 2.49 -14.74 3.09
N SER A 455 1.55 -14.00 2.50
CA SER A 455 0.17 -13.94 2.98
C SER A 455 -0.85 -14.03 1.87
N PHE A 456 -1.96 -14.68 2.20
CA PHE A 456 -3.15 -14.78 1.36
C PHE A 456 -4.31 -14.11 2.08
N VAL A 457 -5.02 -13.22 1.40
CA VAL A 457 -6.21 -12.55 1.96
C VAL A 457 -7.43 -13.02 1.18
N GLY A 458 -8.37 -13.63 1.89
CA GLY A 458 -9.54 -14.25 1.30
C GLY A 458 -10.78 -14.19 2.17
N ARG A 459 -11.79 -14.98 1.82
CA ARG A 459 -12.99 -15.23 2.63
C ARG A 459 -13.03 -16.70 2.99
N VAL A 460 -13.42 -17.00 4.23
CA VAL A 460 -13.72 -18.38 4.64
C VAL A 460 -15.04 -18.79 3.99
N ASP A 461 -15.01 -19.69 3.02
CA ASP A 461 -16.19 -20.13 2.27
C ASP A 461 -16.81 -21.37 2.86
N GLU A 462 -15.98 -22.32 3.29
CA GLU A 462 -16.45 -23.57 3.89
C GLU A 462 -15.68 -23.86 5.17
N PHE A 463 -16.40 -24.43 6.13
CA PHE A 463 -15.86 -25.03 7.33
C PHE A 463 -16.32 -26.49 7.35
N GLN A 464 -15.36 -27.41 7.36
CA GLN A 464 -15.63 -28.84 7.40
C GLN A 464 -14.99 -29.43 8.66
N GLN A 465 -15.74 -30.31 9.31
CA GLN A 465 -15.30 -31.04 10.50
C GLN A 465 -15.46 -32.53 10.20
N GLU A 466 -14.35 -33.26 10.28
CA GLU A 466 -14.32 -34.72 10.38
C GLU A 466 -14.04 -35.12 11.83
N GLU A 467 -14.02 -36.42 12.15
CA GLU A 467 -13.93 -36.90 13.55
C GLU A 467 -12.72 -36.30 14.30
N ASP A 468 -11.55 -36.25 13.66
CA ASP A 468 -10.29 -35.78 14.27
C ASP A 468 -9.67 -34.57 13.55
N GLU A 469 -10.31 -34.04 12.50
CA GLU A 469 -9.75 -32.98 11.65
C GLU A 469 -10.72 -31.81 11.47
N VAL A 470 -10.16 -30.59 11.50
CA VAL A 470 -10.80 -29.34 11.11
C VAL A 470 -10.17 -28.86 9.82
N SER A 471 -11.00 -28.62 8.81
CA SER A 471 -10.56 -28.00 7.57
C SER A 471 -11.40 -26.78 7.20
N ILE A 472 -10.74 -25.79 6.61
CA ILE A 472 -11.41 -24.60 6.09
C ILE A 472 -10.95 -24.29 4.68
N LEU A 473 -11.89 -23.84 3.84
CA LEU A 473 -11.59 -23.33 2.51
C LEU A 473 -11.55 -21.81 2.54
N VAL A 474 -10.42 -21.24 2.16
CA VAL A 474 -10.26 -19.79 2.00
C VAL A 474 -10.16 -19.44 0.52
N SER A 475 -11.16 -18.74 0.00
CA SER A 475 -11.25 -18.41 -1.43
C SER A 475 -10.97 -16.92 -1.71
N ALA A 476 -10.66 -16.64 -2.98
CA ALA A 476 -10.50 -15.29 -3.50
C ALA A 476 -11.85 -14.55 -3.54
N PRO A 477 -11.96 -13.37 -2.91
CA PRO A 477 -13.23 -12.64 -2.81
C PRO A 477 -13.63 -11.94 -4.12
N ASN A 478 -12.74 -11.89 -5.11
CA ASN A 478 -12.95 -11.23 -6.40
C ASN A 478 -12.03 -11.81 -7.49
N ILE A 479 -12.34 -11.51 -8.76
CA ILE A 479 -11.60 -12.00 -9.94
C ILE A 479 -10.09 -11.65 -9.86
N PRO A 480 -9.67 -10.39 -9.59
CA PRO A 480 -8.25 -10.07 -9.43
C PRO A 480 -7.50 -10.93 -8.39
N SER A 481 -8.15 -11.24 -7.26
CA SER A 481 -7.55 -12.08 -6.21
C SER A 481 -7.32 -13.54 -6.63
N ARG A 482 -7.90 -14.02 -7.74
CA ARG A 482 -7.63 -15.37 -8.26
C ARG A 482 -6.18 -15.57 -8.71
N LEU A 483 -5.47 -14.49 -9.07
CA LEU A 483 -4.04 -14.55 -9.36
C LEU A 483 -3.27 -15.18 -8.21
N HIS A 484 -3.67 -14.88 -6.96
CA HIS A 484 -3.03 -15.44 -5.80
C HIS A 484 -3.21 -16.96 -5.69
N HIS A 485 -4.33 -17.54 -6.13
CA HIS A 485 -4.47 -19.00 -6.14
C HIS A 485 -3.39 -19.64 -7.03
N ILE A 486 -3.19 -19.08 -8.23
CA ILE A 486 -2.17 -19.53 -9.18
C ILE A 486 -0.77 -19.43 -8.57
N LEU A 487 -0.48 -18.31 -7.89
CA LEU A 487 0.82 -18.07 -7.26
C LEU A 487 1.06 -19.00 -6.06
N PHE A 488 0.06 -19.19 -5.19
CA PHE A 488 0.18 -20.05 -4.02
C PHE A 488 0.34 -21.53 -4.41
N LYS A 489 -0.31 -21.98 -5.49
CA LYS A 489 -0.03 -23.31 -6.05
C LYS A 489 1.47 -23.47 -6.38
N PHE A 490 2.05 -22.50 -7.09
CA PHE A 490 3.48 -22.50 -7.39
C PHE A 490 4.36 -22.45 -6.13
N TYR A 491 4.01 -21.63 -5.13
CA TYR A 491 4.79 -21.49 -3.90
C TYR A 491 4.80 -22.77 -3.06
N LEU A 492 3.64 -23.37 -2.82
CA LEU A 492 3.52 -24.59 -2.00
C LEU A 492 4.13 -25.82 -2.68
N GLU A 493 4.12 -25.86 -4.02
CA GLU A 493 4.81 -26.91 -4.79
C GLU A 493 6.35 -26.82 -4.70
N ASN A 494 6.90 -25.60 -4.67
CA ASN A 494 8.36 -25.38 -4.67
C ASN A 494 8.98 -25.25 -3.27
N TRP A 495 8.21 -24.78 -2.28
CA TRP A 495 8.67 -24.54 -0.91
C TRP A 495 7.67 -25.11 0.09
N ARG A 496 7.69 -26.44 0.24
CA ARG A 496 6.78 -27.16 1.14
C ARG A 496 6.90 -26.77 2.62
N ASP A 497 8.05 -26.24 3.03
CA ASP A 497 8.24 -25.77 4.40
C ASP A 497 7.34 -24.57 4.76
N LEU A 498 6.74 -23.90 3.78
CA LEU A 498 5.74 -22.84 4.01
C LEU A 498 4.48 -23.34 4.74
N THR A 499 4.18 -24.65 4.69
CA THR A 499 2.97 -25.22 5.30
C THR A 499 3.14 -25.64 6.76
N LEU A 500 4.35 -25.54 7.33
CA LEU A 500 4.67 -26.05 8.67
C LEU A 500 3.84 -25.44 9.81
N SER A 501 3.44 -24.18 9.67
CA SER A 501 2.65 -23.46 10.67
C SER A 501 1.98 -22.24 10.02
N ILE A 502 0.68 -22.33 9.79
CA ILE A 502 -0.09 -21.28 9.12
C ILE A 502 -0.96 -20.55 10.14
N LEU A 503 -0.88 -19.22 10.14
CA LEU A 503 -1.69 -18.38 11.01
C LEU A 503 -2.85 -17.79 10.21
N ALA A 504 -4.09 -18.12 10.58
CA ALA A 504 -5.29 -17.52 10.01
C ALA A 504 -5.87 -16.50 10.98
N VAL A 505 -6.08 -15.27 10.51
CA VAL A 505 -6.58 -14.15 11.33
C VAL A 505 -7.81 -13.58 10.66
N GLU A 506 -8.94 -13.56 11.36
CA GLU A 506 -10.11 -12.83 10.88
C GLU A 506 -9.77 -11.34 10.79
N THR A 507 -10.09 -10.73 9.67
CA THR A 507 -9.84 -9.32 9.43
C THR A 507 -11.16 -8.56 9.28
N ASN A 508 -11.06 -7.27 9.04
CA ASN A 508 -12.21 -6.41 8.78
C ASN A 508 -11.99 -5.76 7.39
N VAL A 509 -13.07 -5.50 6.66
CA VAL A 509 -12.98 -4.92 5.31
C VAL A 509 -12.71 -3.42 5.41
N ASP A 510 -11.68 -2.94 4.71
CA ASP A 510 -11.39 -1.51 4.55
C ASP A 510 -12.00 -0.96 3.24
N LEU A 511 -13.16 -0.30 3.34
CA LEU A 511 -13.81 0.41 2.23
C LEU A 511 -13.61 1.94 2.27
N THR A 512 -12.73 2.42 3.15
CA THR A 512 -12.68 3.84 3.54
C THR A 512 -12.35 4.79 2.40
N GLN A 513 -11.63 4.32 1.37
CA GLN A 513 -11.33 5.13 0.19
C GLN A 513 -12.58 5.51 -0.63
N MET A 514 -13.58 4.61 -0.72
CA MET A 514 -14.85 4.93 -1.39
C MET A 514 -15.62 6.00 -0.61
N GLU A 515 -15.65 5.85 0.72
CA GLU A 515 -16.37 6.74 1.63
C GLU A 515 -15.74 8.15 1.65
N LEU A 516 -14.41 8.25 1.71
CA LEU A 516 -13.71 9.53 1.64
C LEU A 516 -13.97 10.25 0.31
N ARG A 517 -13.99 9.52 -0.80
CA ARG A 517 -14.30 10.09 -2.13
C ARG A 517 -15.75 10.60 -2.20
N ALA A 518 -16.70 9.88 -1.62
CA ALA A 518 -18.09 10.32 -1.55
C ALA A 518 -18.20 11.63 -0.74
N ILE A 519 -17.49 11.73 0.39
CA ILE A 519 -17.44 12.95 1.20
C ILE A 519 -16.80 14.12 0.43
N ASP A 520 -15.70 13.88 -0.29
CA ASP A 520 -15.07 14.89 -1.15
C ASP A 520 -16.03 15.41 -2.24
N ALA A 521 -16.65 14.48 -2.97
CA ALA A 521 -17.58 14.81 -4.05
C ALA A 521 -18.78 15.61 -3.50
N PHE A 522 -19.33 15.21 -2.36
CA PHE A 522 -20.44 15.90 -1.71
C PHE A 522 -20.05 17.31 -1.25
N GLN A 523 -18.92 17.46 -0.56
CA GLN A 523 -18.47 18.76 -0.04
C GLN A 523 -18.18 19.75 -1.18
N ARG A 524 -17.37 19.36 -2.15
CA ARG A 524 -16.99 20.24 -3.29
C ARG A 524 -18.18 20.49 -4.21
N GLY A 525 -18.99 19.47 -4.47
CA GLY A 525 -20.20 19.58 -5.29
C GLY A 525 -21.19 20.59 -4.71
N THR A 526 -21.44 20.51 -3.39
CA THR A 526 -22.35 21.42 -2.68
C THR A 526 -21.85 22.87 -2.74
N LYS A 527 -20.55 23.11 -2.46
CA LYS A 527 -19.99 24.46 -2.54
C LYS A 527 -20.07 25.05 -3.94
N ARG A 528 -19.72 24.27 -4.97
CA ARG A 528 -19.84 24.69 -6.39
C ARG A 528 -21.28 25.04 -6.77
N MET A 529 -22.26 24.30 -6.28
CA MET A 529 -23.67 24.61 -6.53
C MET A 529 -24.12 25.88 -5.83
N LYS A 530 -23.67 26.11 -4.59
CA LYS A 530 -23.93 27.35 -3.84
C LYS A 530 -23.34 28.58 -4.55
N GLU A 531 -22.09 28.49 -5.00
CA GLU A 531 -21.44 29.54 -5.80
C GLU A 531 -22.21 29.83 -7.10
N LYS A 532 -22.67 28.79 -7.81
CA LYS A 532 -23.49 28.96 -9.01
C LYS A 532 -24.83 29.64 -8.73
N LEU A 533 -25.52 29.28 -7.64
CA LEU A 533 -26.79 29.89 -7.25
C LEU A 533 -26.59 31.36 -6.88
N TYR A 534 -25.56 31.68 -6.09
CA TYR A 534 -25.22 33.06 -5.74
C TYR A 534 -24.92 33.91 -6.97
N ASN A 535 -24.11 33.37 -7.90
CA ASN A 535 -23.81 34.06 -9.16
C ASN A 535 -25.06 34.23 -10.06
N LEU A 536 -26.01 33.31 -10.01
CA LEU A 536 -27.28 33.42 -10.74
C LEU A 536 -28.18 34.52 -10.15
N GLU A 537 -28.27 34.58 -8.81
CA GLU A 537 -29.00 35.63 -8.10
C GLU A 537 -28.38 37.01 -8.35
N GLU A 538 -27.05 37.13 -8.27
CA GLU A 538 -26.32 38.37 -8.56
C GLU A 538 -26.51 38.82 -10.03
N ASN A 539 -26.47 37.89 -10.98
CA ASN A 539 -26.73 38.20 -12.40
C ASN A 539 -28.18 38.63 -12.64
N LEU A 540 -29.16 38.01 -11.97
CA LEU A 540 -30.57 38.40 -12.04
C LEU A 540 -30.79 39.80 -11.44
N GLU A 541 -30.13 40.10 -10.33
CA GLU A 541 -30.20 41.40 -9.67
C GLU A 541 -29.53 42.49 -10.52
N ASN A 542 -28.39 42.19 -11.14
CA ASN A 542 -27.74 43.08 -12.11
C ASN A 542 -28.60 43.33 -13.35
N LEU A 543 -29.20 42.28 -13.93
CA LEU A 543 -30.13 42.43 -15.06
C LEU A 543 -31.37 43.24 -14.69
N LYS A 544 -31.90 43.06 -13.47
CA LYS A 544 -33.02 43.84 -12.95
C LYS A 544 -32.62 45.32 -12.76
N ASN A 545 -31.43 45.58 -12.25
CA ASN A 545 -30.89 46.93 -12.09
C ASN A 545 -30.63 47.60 -13.44
N GLU A 546 -30.12 46.88 -14.43
CA GLU A 546 -29.96 47.35 -15.82
C GLU A 546 -31.32 47.65 -16.47
N ALA A 547 -32.30 46.74 -16.34
CA ALA A 547 -33.65 46.94 -16.86
C ALA A 547 -34.35 48.14 -16.20
N LEU A 548 -34.19 48.32 -14.89
CA LEU A 548 -34.70 49.48 -14.17
C LEU A 548 -34.00 50.78 -14.61
N ALA A 549 -32.69 50.75 -14.85
CA ALA A 549 -31.94 51.89 -15.36
C ALA A 549 -32.36 52.29 -16.80
N ILE A 550 -32.73 51.32 -17.64
CA ILE A 550 -33.27 51.56 -18.99
C ILE A 550 -34.70 52.13 -18.91
N LEU A 551 -35.54 51.64 -18.00
CA LEU A 551 -36.94 52.06 -17.88
C LEU A 551 -37.12 53.40 -17.16
N PHE A 552 -36.27 53.73 -16.20
CA PHE A 552 -36.44 54.90 -15.33
C PHE A 552 -35.28 55.90 -15.40
N GLY A 553 -34.26 55.64 -16.21
CA GLY A 553 -33.02 56.42 -16.26
C GLY A 553 -32.12 56.12 -15.05
N SER A 554 -30.81 56.18 -15.25
CA SER A 554 -29.83 56.00 -14.17
C SER A 554 -29.98 57.13 -13.14
N LEU A 555 -30.30 56.78 -11.88
CA LEU A 555 -30.30 57.73 -10.77
C LEU A 555 -28.89 58.34 -10.64
N PRO A 556 -28.74 59.67 -10.59
CA PRO A 556 -27.44 60.29 -10.41
C PRO A 556 -26.90 59.92 -9.02
N LEU A 557 -25.72 59.31 -9.02
CA LEU A 557 -24.95 59.01 -7.81
C LEU A 557 -24.76 60.32 -7.02
N ARG A 558 -25.22 60.32 -5.76
CA ARG A 558 -24.92 61.36 -4.78
C ARG A 558 -23.72 60.96 -3.93
#